data_AF-A0A8T4LFG5-F1
#
_entry.id   AF-A0A8T4LFG5-F1
#
_cell.length_a   1.000
_cell.length_b   1.000
_cell.length_c   1.000
_cell.angle_alpha   90.00
_cell.angle_beta   90.00
_cell.angle_gamma   90.00
#
_symmetry.space_group_name_H-M   'P 1'
#
loop_
_entity.id
_entity.type
_entity.pdbx_description
1 polymer ?
#
loop_
_entity_poly.entity_id
_entity_poly.type
_entity_poly.pdbx_seq_one_letter_code
_entity_poly.pdbx_strand_id
1 'polypeptide(L)'
;MKVNKKGQEMSVATLVLIVIGIVVLVMLILGFTMGWQNLWNKINIFGGGSDVSTVIQACTLAANAGDKYAYCSEFKLIKIGNEKVYVNCQSNQVDTSLTSKLDCDKKIDGNAETFCGTLSVEAQKTTKAVFSSGEGTGAFKSCTDIVAAKT
;
A
#
# COMPACT_ATOMS: atom_id res chain seq x y z
N MET A 1 -19.11 2.67 -64.13
CA MET A 1 -18.53 1.50 -63.43
C MET A 1 -19.36 1.22 -62.19
N LYS A 2 -20.15 0.14 -62.17
CA LYS A 2 -21.01 -0.21 -61.02
C LYS A 2 -20.17 -0.94 -59.98
N VAL A 3 -19.95 -0.29 -58.84
CA VAL A 3 -19.21 -0.83 -57.71
C VAL A 3 -20.15 -1.77 -56.94
N ASN A 4 -20.01 -3.08 -57.14
CA ASN A 4 -20.72 -4.07 -56.33
C ASN A 4 -20.09 -4.11 -54.93
N LYS A 5 -20.66 -3.33 -54.00
CA LYS A 5 -20.31 -3.45 -52.57
C LYS A 5 -20.93 -4.73 -52.03
N LYS A 6 -20.21 -5.86 -52.09
CA LYS A 6 -20.50 -6.99 -51.22
C LYS A 6 -20.15 -6.56 -49.80
N GLY A 7 -21.15 -6.24 -48.99
CA GLY A 7 -20.99 -6.16 -47.55
C GLY A 7 -20.38 -7.48 -47.09
N GLN A 8 -19.25 -7.43 -46.42
CA GLN A 8 -18.61 -8.61 -45.87
C GLN A 8 -19.60 -9.22 -44.88
N GLU A 9 -20.24 -10.32 -45.25
CA GLU A 9 -21.09 -11.08 -44.34
C GLU A 9 -20.18 -11.64 -43.25
N MET A 10 -19.98 -10.85 -42.21
CA MET A 10 -19.42 -11.33 -40.96
C MET A 10 -20.39 -12.39 -40.48
N SER A 11 -19.93 -13.64 -40.49
CA SER A 11 -20.70 -14.77 -40.02
C SER A 11 -21.24 -14.44 -38.63
N VAL A 12 -22.56 -14.58 -38.45
CA VAL A 12 -23.25 -14.30 -37.17
C VAL A 12 -22.55 -15.02 -36.00
N ALA A 13 -21.90 -16.15 -36.27
CA ALA A 13 -21.07 -16.88 -35.32
C ALA A 13 -19.91 -16.04 -34.73
N THR A 14 -19.22 -15.23 -35.53
CA THR A 14 -18.11 -14.39 -35.07
C THR A 14 -18.59 -13.32 -34.09
N LEU A 15 -19.77 -12.73 -34.35
CA LEU A 15 -20.36 -11.74 -33.47
C LEU A 15 -20.71 -12.36 -32.11
N VAL A 16 -21.30 -13.56 -32.10
CA VAL A 16 -21.64 -14.28 -30.86
C VAL A 16 -20.39 -14.63 -30.04
N LEU A 17 -19.31 -15.08 -30.68
CA LEU A 17 -18.06 -15.42 -29.99
C LEU A 17 -17.40 -14.20 -29.32
N ILE A 18 -17.42 -13.04 -29.97
CA ILE A 18 -16.89 -11.79 -29.39
C ILE A 18 -17.68 -11.40 -28.14
N VAL A 19 -19.02 -11.49 -28.20
CA VAL A 19 -19.89 -11.14 -27.07
C VAL A 19 -19.63 -12.07 -25.88
N ILE A 20 -19.54 -13.38 -26.10
CA ILE A 20 -19.23 -14.35 -25.05
C ILE A 20 -17.84 -14.08 -24.44
N GLY A 21 -16.83 -13.79 -25.28
CA GLY A 21 -15.48 -13.46 -24.82
C GLY A 21 -15.45 -12.24 -23.90
N ILE A 22 -16.19 -11.18 -24.24
CA ILE A 22 -16.30 -9.98 -23.40
C ILE A 22 -16.98 -10.30 -22.07
N VAL A 23 -18.06 -11.08 -22.07
CA VAL A 23 -18.78 -11.44 -20.83
C VAL A 23 -17.87 -12.21 -19.87
N VAL A 24 -17.10 -13.18 -20.38
CA VAL A 24 -16.14 -13.95 -19.55
C VAL A 24 -15.02 -13.05 -19.03
N LEU A 25 -14.49 -12.15 -19.87
CA LEU A 25 -13.44 -11.21 -19.46
C LEU A 25 -13.90 -10.29 -18.33
N VAL A 26 -15.13 -9.76 -18.41
CA VAL A 26 -15.71 -8.92 -17.35
C VAL A 26 -15.91 -9.72 -16.06
N MET A 27 -16.42 -10.95 -16.14
CA MET A 27 -16.57 -11.82 -14.96
C MET A 27 -15.24 -12.14 -14.29
N LEU A 28 -14.17 -12.37 -15.06
CA LEU A 28 -12.83 -12.59 -14.51
C LEU A 28 -12.32 -11.32 -13.82
N ILE A 29 -12.42 -10.14 -14.44
CA ILE A 29 -11.95 -8.91 -13.80
C ILE A 29 -12.70 -8.66 -12.48
N LEU A 30 -14.03 -8.79 -12.47
CA LEU A 30 -14.83 -8.56 -11.26
C LEU A 30 -14.57 -9.62 -10.19
N GLY A 31 -14.49 -10.90 -10.58
CA GLY A 31 -14.20 -12.01 -9.67
C GLY A 31 -12.82 -11.89 -9.04
N PHE A 32 -11.80 -11.56 -9.82
CA PHE A 32 -10.44 -11.37 -9.33
C PHE A 32 -10.31 -10.09 -8.49
N THR A 33 -10.92 -8.96 -8.89
CA THR A 33 -10.83 -7.69 -8.13
C THR A 33 -11.51 -7.75 -6.77
N MET A 34 -12.71 -8.33 -6.67
CA MET A 34 -13.42 -8.47 -5.38
C MET A 34 -12.88 -9.62 -4.53
N GLY A 35 -12.50 -10.73 -5.16
CA GLY A 35 -11.97 -11.91 -4.47
C GLY A 35 -10.61 -11.66 -3.80
N TRP A 36 -9.71 -10.93 -4.46
CA TRP A 36 -8.39 -10.63 -3.91
C TRP A 36 -8.48 -9.79 -2.63
N GLN A 37 -9.29 -8.73 -2.62
CA GLN A 37 -9.42 -7.83 -1.46
C GLN A 37 -9.79 -8.59 -0.17
N ASN A 38 -10.76 -9.50 -0.26
CA ASN A 38 -11.19 -10.29 0.91
C ASN A 38 -10.15 -11.36 1.32
N LEU A 39 -9.42 -11.92 0.35
CA LEU A 39 -8.34 -12.86 0.61
C LEU A 39 -7.16 -12.18 1.33
N TRP A 40 -6.73 -11.00 0.86
CA TRP A 40 -5.68 -10.20 1.50
C TRP A 40 -6.06 -9.76 2.91
N ASN A 41 -7.32 -9.39 3.13
CA ASN A 41 -7.83 -9.06 4.47
C ASN A 41 -7.78 -10.27 5.41
N LYS A 42 -8.16 -11.46 4.94
CA LYS A 42 -8.08 -12.69 5.75
C LYS A 42 -6.65 -13.19 5.99
N ILE A 43 -5.76 -13.04 5.02
CA ILE A 43 -4.34 -13.44 5.15
C ILE A 43 -3.61 -12.50 6.13
N ASN A 44 -3.87 -11.19 6.09
CA ASN A 44 -3.31 -10.24 7.06
C ASN A 44 -3.74 -10.52 8.51
N ILE A 45 -4.92 -11.11 8.73
CA ILE A 45 -5.41 -11.45 10.08
C ILE A 45 -4.65 -12.65 10.67
N PHE A 46 -4.26 -13.64 9.87
CA PHE A 46 -3.48 -14.79 10.36
C PHE A 46 -1.96 -14.53 10.42
N GLY A 47 -1.45 -13.51 9.71
CA GLY A 47 -0.02 -13.15 9.65
C GLY A 47 0.49 -12.21 10.75
N GLY A 48 -0.38 -11.54 11.52
CA GLY A 48 0.02 -10.72 12.67
C GLY A 48 0.89 -9.48 12.38
N GLY A 49 1.14 -9.19 11.11
CA GLY A 49 1.84 -8.03 10.57
C GLY A 49 2.07 -8.23 9.08
N SER A 50 2.07 -7.14 8.30
CA SER A 50 2.37 -7.23 6.87
C SER A 50 3.88 -7.46 6.69
N ASP A 51 4.27 -8.29 5.73
CA ASP A 51 5.68 -8.42 5.36
C ASP A 51 6.21 -7.07 4.85
N VAL A 52 7.52 -6.85 5.00
CA VAL A 52 8.19 -5.63 4.51
C VAL A 52 7.93 -5.43 3.01
N SER A 53 7.84 -6.52 2.24
CA SER A 53 7.50 -6.50 0.80
C SER A 53 6.11 -5.93 0.52
N THR A 54 5.11 -6.26 1.35
CA THR A 54 3.74 -5.73 1.23
C THR A 54 3.70 -4.24 1.49
N VAL A 55 4.49 -3.77 2.46
CA VAL A 55 4.64 -2.33 2.73
C VAL A 55 5.34 -1.63 1.57
N ILE A 56 6.42 -2.20 1.02
CA ILE A 56 7.10 -1.66 -0.17
C ILE A 56 6.13 -1.53 -1.36
N GLN A 57 5.30 -2.55 -1.61
CA GLN A 57 4.29 -2.49 -2.67
C GLN A 57 3.25 -1.40 -2.43
N ALA A 58 2.73 -1.28 -1.21
CA ALA A 58 1.78 -0.23 -0.86
C ALA A 58 2.39 1.17 -1.02
N CYS A 59 3.65 1.35 -0.62
CA CYS A 59 4.39 2.59 -0.78
C CYS A 59 4.70 2.91 -2.25
N THR A 60 5.01 1.89 -3.06
CA THR A 60 5.20 2.03 -4.51
C THR A 60 3.90 2.48 -5.17
N LEU A 61 2.76 1.89 -4.76
CA LEU A 61 1.45 2.27 -5.27
C LEU A 61 1.09 3.71 -4.88
N ALA A 62 1.27 4.09 -3.62
CA ALA A 62 1.02 5.44 -3.15
C ALA A 62 1.91 6.47 -3.87
N ALA A 63 3.19 6.14 -4.09
CA ALA A 63 4.11 6.99 -4.83
C ALA A 63 3.68 7.18 -6.28
N ASN A 64 3.29 6.10 -6.97
CA ASN A 64 2.82 6.15 -8.36
C ASN A 64 1.46 6.85 -8.49
N ALA A 65 0.61 6.75 -7.47
CA ALA A 65 -0.68 7.45 -7.41
C ALA A 65 -0.54 8.94 -7.04
N GLY A 66 0.65 9.38 -6.60
CA GLY A 66 0.86 10.74 -6.10
C GLY A 66 0.16 11.00 -4.76
N ASP A 67 -0.24 9.97 -4.03
CA ASP A 67 -0.93 10.09 -2.75
C ASP A 67 0.08 10.35 -1.61
N LYS A 68 0.35 11.63 -1.38
CA LYS A 68 1.24 12.10 -0.32
C LYS A 68 0.76 11.69 1.07
N TYR A 69 -0.54 11.62 1.31
CA TYR A 69 -1.05 11.28 2.62
C TYR A 69 -0.80 9.79 2.94
N ALA A 70 -1.14 8.91 2.00
CA ALA A 70 -0.88 7.47 2.15
C ALA A 70 0.63 7.16 2.21
N TYR A 71 1.46 7.94 1.51
CA TYR A 71 2.91 7.75 1.51
C TYR A 71 3.58 8.26 2.79
N CYS A 72 3.20 9.46 3.27
CA CYS A 72 3.91 10.17 4.34
C CYS A 72 3.31 9.96 5.73
N SER A 73 1.97 9.85 5.83
CA SER A 73 1.25 9.86 7.11
C SER A 73 0.74 8.49 7.54
N GLU A 74 0.67 7.52 6.62
CA GLU A 74 0.17 6.18 6.93
C GLU A 74 1.28 5.29 7.52
N PHE A 75 1.08 4.83 8.76
CA PHE A 75 1.95 3.86 9.41
C PHE A 75 1.39 2.45 9.23
N LYS A 76 2.21 1.55 8.71
CA LYS A 76 1.87 0.14 8.49
C LYS A 76 2.62 -0.74 9.47
N LEU A 77 1.91 -1.69 10.06
CA LEU A 77 2.50 -2.62 11.01
C LEU A 77 3.19 -3.76 10.27
N ILE A 78 4.50 -3.85 10.44
CA ILE A 78 5.32 -4.96 9.98
C ILE A 78 5.75 -5.84 11.13
N LYS A 79 6.05 -7.10 10.82
CA LYS A 79 6.62 -8.04 11.78
C LYS A 79 8.08 -8.30 11.44
N ILE A 80 8.97 -7.97 12.36
CA ILE A 80 10.41 -8.27 12.24
C ILE A 80 10.75 -9.25 13.36
N GLY A 81 10.93 -10.52 12.99
CA GLY A 81 11.06 -11.61 13.96
C GLY A 81 9.80 -11.78 14.80
N ASN A 82 9.91 -11.58 16.12
CA ASN A 82 8.78 -11.65 17.06
C ASN A 82 8.19 -10.29 17.43
N GLU A 83 8.76 -9.20 16.92
CA GLU A 83 8.34 -7.85 17.26
C GLU A 83 7.44 -7.24 16.18
N LYS A 84 6.40 -6.53 16.62
CA LYS A 84 5.52 -5.75 15.76
C LYS A 84 5.99 -4.30 15.77
N VAL A 85 6.23 -3.76 14.60
CA VAL A 85 6.78 -2.42 14.43
C VAL A 85 5.95 -1.66 13.41
N TYR A 86 5.62 -0.41 13.71
CA TYR A 86 5.01 0.50 12.76
C TYR A 86 6.08 1.20 11.93
N VAL A 87 5.95 1.12 10.61
CA VAL A 87 6.84 1.78 9.65
C VAL A 87 6.03 2.57 8.64
N ASN A 88 6.57 3.69 8.20
CA ASN A 88 6.02 4.45 7.07
C ASN A 88 6.92 4.29 5.82
N CYS A 89 6.49 4.84 4.69
CA CYS A 89 7.20 4.72 3.42
C CYS A 89 8.55 5.47 3.38
N GLN A 90 8.76 6.41 4.31
CA GLN A 90 10.03 7.11 4.49
C GLN A 90 11.05 6.35 5.36
N SER A 91 10.65 5.23 5.98
CA SER A 91 11.58 4.41 6.76
C SER A 91 12.66 3.86 5.84
N ASN A 92 13.93 3.86 6.30
CA ASN A 92 15.07 3.35 5.53
C ASN A 92 14.89 1.88 5.07
N GLN A 93 14.11 1.10 5.81
CA GLN A 93 13.76 -0.29 5.47
C GLN A 93 12.88 -0.41 4.22
N VAL A 94 12.17 0.66 3.87
CA VAL A 94 11.23 0.71 2.74
C VAL A 94 11.80 1.60 1.62
N ASP A 95 12.37 2.75 1.98
CA ASP A 95 12.89 3.79 1.08
C ASP A 95 14.02 3.29 0.16
N THR A 96 14.85 2.37 0.64
CA THR A 96 15.95 1.79 -0.16
C THR A 96 15.48 0.90 -1.31
N SER A 97 14.23 0.43 -1.27
CA SER A 97 13.64 -0.46 -2.26
C SER A 97 12.63 0.24 -3.19
N LEU A 98 12.41 1.56 -3.02
CA LEU A 98 11.47 2.34 -3.82
C LEU A 98 12.17 3.02 -5.00
N THR A 99 11.63 2.83 -6.20
CA THR A 99 12.06 3.51 -7.44
C THR A 99 11.50 4.92 -7.57
N SER A 100 10.33 5.18 -7.00
CA SER A 100 9.64 6.47 -7.00
C SER A 100 9.49 6.95 -5.57
N LYS A 101 10.08 8.10 -5.25
CA LYS A 101 9.99 8.73 -3.92
C LYS A 101 9.07 9.94 -4.00
N LEU A 102 8.18 10.06 -3.02
CA LEU A 102 7.33 11.23 -2.87
C LEU A 102 7.91 12.13 -1.79
N ASP A 103 7.98 13.44 -2.09
CA ASP A 103 8.47 14.42 -1.14
C ASP A 103 7.38 14.70 -0.09
N CYS A 104 7.67 14.32 1.14
CA CYS A 104 6.82 14.59 2.29
C CYS A 104 7.14 15.97 2.80
N ASP A 105 6.22 16.91 2.56
CA ASP A 105 6.31 18.25 3.09
C ASP A 105 6.42 18.20 4.62
N LYS A 106 7.31 18.99 5.23
CA LYS A 106 7.55 19.08 6.70
C LYS A 106 6.33 19.52 7.53
N LYS A 107 5.16 19.64 6.90
CA LYS A 107 3.87 20.02 7.49
C LYS A 107 2.85 18.90 7.38
N ILE A 108 3.03 17.96 6.45
CA ILE A 108 2.26 16.71 6.36
C ILE A 108 3.12 15.62 6.98
N ASP A 109 3.55 15.89 8.20
CA ASP A 109 4.37 14.95 8.88
C ASP A 109 3.48 13.85 9.44
N GLY A 110 3.62 12.65 8.90
CA GLY A 110 3.54 11.45 9.72
C GLY A 110 4.68 11.45 10.74
N ASN A 111 4.80 12.50 11.56
CA ASN A 111 5.74 12.52 12.67
C ASN A 111 5.34 11.35 13.54
N ALA A 112 6.28 10.44 13.79
CA ALA A 112 6.05 9.37 14.74
C ALA A 112 5.62 9.92 16.10
N GLU A 113 5.99 11.17 16.42
CA GLU A 113 5.46 11.91 17.56
C GLU A 113 3.94 12.11 17.52
N THR A 114 3.37 12.49 16.37
CA THR A 114 1.92 12.65 16.21
C THR A 114 1.24 11.29 16.29
N PHE A 115 1.76 10.29 15.56
CA PHE A 115 1.24 8.93 15.60
C PHE A 115 1.28 8.36 17.04
N CYS A 116 2.44 8.37 17.68
CA CYS A 116 2.62 7.90 19.05
C CYS A 116 1.83 8.75 20.07
N GLY A 117 1.69 10.05 19.84
CA GLY A 117 0.89 10.96 20.67
C GLY A 117 -0.62 10.72 20.58
N THR A 118 -1.11 10.14 19.48
CA THR A 118 -2.51 9.69 19.37
C THR A 118 -2.80 8.35 20.05
N LEU A 119 -1.77 7.58 20.40
CA LEU A 119 -1.92 6.30 21.09
C LEU A 119 -2.15 6.51 22.59
N SER A 120 -2.92 5.60 23.21
CA SER A 120 -3.05 5.57 24.67
C SER A 120 -1.69 5.28 25.33
N VAL A 121 -1.49 5.77 26.56
CA VAL A 121 -0.22 5.60 27.30
C VAL A 121 0.18 4.12 27.43
N GLU A 122 -0.79 3.21 27.50
CA GLU A 122 -0.55 1.76 27.53
C GLU A 122 -0.13 1.20 26.17
N ALA A 123 -0.72 1.71 25.09
CA ALA A 123 -0.31 1.37 23.73
C ALA A 123 1.09 1.92 23.41
N GLN A 124 1.46 3.10 23.93
CA GLN A 124 2.79 3.68 23.71
C GLN A 124 3.92 2.79 24.28
N LYS A 125 3.70 2.12 25.42
CA LYS A 125 4.69 1.22 26.04
C LYS A 125 5.01 -0.02 25.21
N THR A 126 4.04 -0.49 24.42
CA THR A 126 4.14 -1.73 23.65
C THR A 126 4.34 -1.48 22.16
N THR A 127 4.14 -0.24 21.72
CA THR A 127 4.25 0.14 20.32
C THR A 127 5.65 0.65 20.00
N LYS A 128 6.32 -0.02 19.06
CA LYS A 128 7.56 0.47 18.45
C LYS A 128 7.26 1.07 17.09
N ALA A 129 7.86 2.22 16.81
CA ALA A 129 7.78 2.88 15.50
C ALA A 129 9.20 3.09 14.96
N VAL A 130 9.35 3.06 13.64
CA VAL A 130 10.58 3.45 12.93
C VAL A 130 10.26 4.61 12.02
N PHE A 131 11.08 5.65 12.11
CA PHE A 131 10.93 6.89 11.37
C PHE A 131 12.32 7.43 11.06
N SER A 132 12.43 8.04 9.88
CA SER A 132 13.63 8.72 9.44
C SER A 132 13.58 10.15 9.98
N SER A 133 14.00 10.36 11.22
CA SER A 133 14.39 11.71 11.66
C SER A 133 15.77 11.99 11.05
N GLY A 134 15.98 13.18 10.49
CA GLY A 134 17.08 13.54 9.57
C GLY A 134 18.54 13.35 10.05
N GLU A 135 18.79 12.58 11.09
CA GLU A 135 20.12 12.12 11.50
C GLU A 135 20.13 10.59 11.62
N GLY A 136 20.73 9.94 10.62
CA GLY A 136 21.46 8.67 10.76
C GLY A 136 20.70 7.48 11.36
N THR A 137 20.31 6.56 10.48
CA THR A 137 19.85 5.19 10.77
C THR A 137 18.50 5.10 11.50
N GLY A 138 17.48 4.58 10.81
CA GLY A 138 16.15 4.31 11.37
C GLY A 138 16.21 3.27 12.49
N ALA A 139 16.51 3.71 13.70
CA ALA A 139 16.50 2.88 14.90
C ALA A 139 15.06 2.68 15.37
N PHE A 140 14.73 1.45 15.77
CA PHE A 140 13.47 1.13 16.44
C PHE A 140 13.41 1.89 17.77
N LYS A 141 12.49 2.84 17.91
CA LYS A 141 12.24 3.53 19.18
C LYS A 141 10.84 3.19 19.68
N SER A 142 10.70 3.11 20.99
CA SER A 142 9.40 2.97 21.61
C SER A 142 8.62 4.28 21.47
N CYS A 143 7.30 4.21 21.30
CA CYS A 143 6.45 5.38 21.29
C CYS A 143 6.58 6.23 22.56
N THR A 144 6.85 5.61 23.71
CA THR A 144 7.13 6.33 24.95
C THR A 144 8.38 7.21 24.85
N ASP A 145 9.46 6.70 24.24
CA ASP A 145 10.73 7.42 24.13
C ASP A 145 10.61 8.61 23.15
N ILE A 146 9.77 8.44 22.14
CA ILE A 146 9.50 9.45 21.11
C ILE A 146 8.71 10.60 21.68
N VAL A 147 7.65 10.29 22.43
CA VAL A 147 6.83 11.31 23.09
C VAL A 147 7.64 12.01 24.19
N ALA A 148 8.49 11.29 24.93
CA ALA A 148 9.32 11.86 25.98
C ALA A 148 10.38 12.83 25.46
N ALA A 149 10.99 12.57 24.29
CA ALA A 149 12.02 13.42 23.69
C ALA A 149 11.51 14.78 23.18
N LYS A 150 10.19 14.98 23.12
CA LYS A 150 9.55 16.23 22.71
C LYS A 150 9.31 17.21 23.86
N THR A 151 9.29 16.71 25.09
CA THR A 151 9.08 17.48 26.34
C THR A 151 10.37 18.08 26.83
#